data_AF-A0A1I3LL49-F1
#
_entry.id   AF-A0A1I3LL49-F1
#
_cell.length_a   1.000
_cell.length_b   1.000
_cell.length_c   1.000
_cell.angle_alpha   90.00
_cell.angle_beta   90.00
_cell.angle_gamma   90.00
#
_symmetry.space_group_name_H-M   'P 1'
#
loop_
_entity.id
_entity.type
_entity.pdbx_description
1 polymer ?
#
loop_
_entity_poly.entity_id
_entity_poly.type
_entity_poly.pdbx_seq_one_letter_code
_entity_poly.pdbx_strand_id
1 'polypeptide(L)'
;MDALSSTGRVGRMGRRRAERACGMTTAGAPAKPRGMDTASKPAGSVLVYAPDRGIGDLMWHLPTVRAIAARTPEGQVVLAARPSSRAAEVLAVEPSVSRVVYARHFSGALKGVKEVLDFWRICREVRPRAVWILEKIGRPAQAAWLAGVPERRGFGLGHGSQEQWLQGPFLPKAMRPDHRLDKLAAFEVLHGLKVDSREPGLLLDPKAVAAVQARFGRLPGPWLVLGVGASEPARTWPAERFAAVSQAVADLFPTVFWLGGPNDAPRLEASVAARFGSGRDILACDLPLDQAAALIALSAGFLGNDSGPLNVAASVGRPAIGLMGTSPVPAYSRWLSRLDGGEGRIADISVDQAVAAVRTRFTDEAWANRDIPAA
;
A
#
# COMPACT_ATOMS: atom_id res chain seq x y z
N MET A 1 -76.70 29.62 -10.01
CA MET A 1 -76.65 30.02 -8.59
C MET A 1 -75.22 29.84 -8.15
N ASP A 2 -74.33 30.81 -7.97
CA ASP A 2 -74.31 32.29 -8.03
C ASP A 2 -72.85 32.64 -8.40
N ALA A 3 -72.55 33.42 -9.45
CA ALA A 3 -72.58 34.88 -9.57
C ALA A 3 -71.67 35.64 -8.57
N LEU A 4 -70.68 36.36 -9.11
CA LEU A 4 -70.27 37.76 -8.85
C LEU A 4 -68.87 37.98 -9.48
N SER A 5 -68.74 38.66 -10.63
CA SER A 5 -68.68 40.13 -10.81
C SER A 5 -67.46 40.77 -10.12
N SER A 6 -66.74 41.77 -10.62
CA SER A 6 -66.47 42.43 -11.91
C SER A 6 -65.67 43.70 -11.56
N THR A 7 -64.94 44.27 -12.53
CA THR A 7 -64.55 45.71 -12.63
C THR A 7 -63.49 46.22 -11.62
N GLY A 8 -62.57 47.14 -11.94
CA GLY A 8 -62.32 47.96 -13.13
C GLY A 8 -61.59 49.27 -12.74
N ARG A 9 -60.94 49.90 -13.74
CA ARG A 9 -60.40 51.29 -13.83
C ARG A 9 -59.10 51.62 -13.08
N VAL A 10 -58.01 52.03 -13.75
CA VAL A 10 -57.72 53.27 -14.53
C VAL A 10 -57.63 54.52 -13.65
N GLY A 11 -56.43 55.12 -13.60
CA GLY A 11 -56.20 56.45 -13.02
C GLY A 11 -54.83 57.05 -13.39
N ARG A 12 -54.84 57.99 -14.35
CA ARG A 12 -53.74 58.90 -14.73
C ARG A 12 -53.50 59.97 -13.65
N MET A 13 -52.24 60.45 -13.53
CA MET A 13 -51.76 61.85 -13.31
C MET A 13 -50.34 61.74 -12.71
N GLY A 14 -49.27 62.41 -13.15
CA GLY A 14 -49.12 63.70 -13.80
C GLY A 14 -48.72 64.77 -12.77
N ARG A 15 -47.41 65.09 -12.65
CA ARG A 15 -46.79 66.37 -12.17
C ARG A 15 -45.28 66.12 -11.91
N ARG A 16 -44.36 66.74 -12.66
CA ARG A 16 -43.75 68.10 -12.56
C ARG A 16 -42.46 68.13 -11.71
N ARG A 17 -41.47 68.81 -12.30
CA ARG A 17 -40.08 69.11 -11.88
C ARG A 17 -39.93 69.80 -10.53
N ALA A 18 -38.75 69.59 -9.94
CA ALA A 18 -37.85 70.49 -9.16
C ALA A 18 -37.23 69.65 -8.02
N GLU A 19 -36.02 69.79 -7.51
CA GLU A 19 -34.77 70.53 -7.72
C GLU A 19 -33.76 69.87 -6.75
N ARG A 20 -32.45 69.91 -7.06
CA ARG A 20 -31.25 70.05 -6.15
C ARG A 20 -31.21 69.25 -4.82
N ALA A 21 -30.12 68.65 -4.33
CA ALA A 21 -28.70 68.60 -4.64
C ALA A 21 -28.03 67.60 -3.66
N CYS A 22 -26.78 67.25 -3.98
CA CYS A 22 -25.70 66.82 -3.08
C CYS A 22 -25.68 65.36 -2.57
N GLY A 23 -24.59 64.66 -2.92
CA GLY A 23 -24.25 63.35 -2.38
C GLY A 23 -23.46 62.49 -3.37
N MET A 24 -22.28 62.94 -3.80
CA MET A 24 -21.33 62.06 -4.51
C MET A 24 -20.71 61.09 -3.50
N THR A 25 -21.06 59.80 -3.58
CA THR A 25 -20.20 58.72 -3.08
C THR A 25 -20.41 57.41 -3.85
N THR A 26 -19.29 56.78 -4.17
CA THR A 26 -19.06 55.36 -4.54
C THR A 26 -19.36 54.87 -5.96
N ALA A 27 -18.28 54.52 -6.67
CA ALA A 27 -18.10 53.22 -7.32
C ALA A 27 -16.63 53.04 -7.71
N GLY A 28 -15.79 52.65 -6.75
CA GLY A 28 -14.44 52.16 -7.02
C GLY A 28 -14.51 50.76 -7.61
N ALA A 29 -13.75 50.52 -8.68
CA ALA A 29 -13.63 49.24 -9.38
C ALA A 29 -13.33 48.06 -8.43
N PRO A 30 -13.79 46.83 -8.73
CA PRO A 30 -13.52 45.68 -7.88
C PRO A 30 -12.02 45.39 -7.87
N ALA A 31 -11.45 45.43 -6.67
CA ALA A 31 -10.05 45.08 -6.44
C ALA A 31 -9.79 43.63 -6.84
N LYS A 32 -8.75 43.41 -7.65
CA LYS A 32 -8.21 42.09 -7.96
C LYS A 32 -7.98 41.31 -6.65
N PRO A 33 -8.30 40.01 -6.59
CA PRO A 33 -7.99 39.21 -5.42
C PRO A 33 -6.48 39.25 -5.19
N ARG A 34 -6.09 39.71 -3.99
CA ARG A 34 -4.70 39.71 -3.54
C ARG A 34 -4.17 38.28 -3.66
N GLY A 35 -3.03 38.15 -4.32
CA GLY A 35 -2.33 36.89 -4.51
C GLY A 35 -2.24 36.15 -3.17
N MET A 36 -2.74 34.92 -3.18
CA MET A 36 -2.46 33.95 -2.14
C MET A 36 -0.94 33.76 -2.13
N ASP A 37 -0.30 34.16 -1.03
CA ASP A 37 1.13 33.94 -0.82
C ASP A 37 1.43 32.47 -1.08
N THR A 38 2.08 32.19 -2.22
CA THR A 38 2.73 30.92 -2.45
C THR A 38 4.00 30.94 -1.62
N ALA A 39 3.84 30.73 -0.31
CA ALA A 39 4.98 30.48 0.57
C ALA A 39 5.80 29.37 -0.10
N SER A 40 6.98 29.74 -0.60
CA SER A 40 7.88 28.83 -1.29
C SER A 40 8.08 27.63 -0.36
N LYS A 41 7.58 26.46 -0.76
CA LYS A 41 7.72 25.23 0.02
C LYS A 41 9.20 25.09 0.38
N PRO A 42 9.56 24.89 1.66
CA PRO A 42 10.95 24.92 2.08
C PRO A 42 11.75 23.86 1.31
N ALA A 43 12.93 24.23 0.82
CA ALA A 43 13.82 23.34 0.09
C ALA A 43 14.35 22.23 1.02
N GLY A 44 14.45 21.00 0.50
CA GLY A 44 15.06 19.87 1.21
C GLY A 44 14.20 18.61 1.22
N SER A 45 14.86 17.47 1.38
CA SER A 45 14.23 16.15 1.33
C SER A 45 13.23 15.94 2.48
N VAL A 46 12.14 15.23 2.19
CA VAL A 46 11.23 14.68 3.20
C VAL A 46 11.56 13.21 3.41
N LEU A 47 11.74 12.80 4.67
CA LEU A 47 12.03 11.41 5.04
C LEU A 47 10.74 10.77 5.61
N VAL A 48 10.29 9.66 5.02
CA VAL A 48 9.17 8.87 5.55
C VAL A 48 9.71 7.61 6.19
N TYR A 49 9.34 7.34 7.44
CA TYR A 49 9.73 6.13 8.16
C TYR A 49 8.55 5.15 8.21
N ALA A 50 8.74 4.00 7.54
CA ALA A 50 7.80 2.89 7.48
C ALA A 50 8.58 1.58 7.77
N PRO A 51 8.65 1.15 9.04
CA PRO A 51 9.57 0.11 9.49
C PRO A 51 9.04 -1.32 9.34
N ASP A 52 8.27 -1.56 8.29
CA ASP A 52 7.70 -2.86 8.01
C ASP A 52 8.79 -3.89 7.74
N ARG A 53 8.62 -5.09 8.31
CA ARG A 53 9.64 -6.14 8.21
C ARG A 53 9.65 -6.77 6.82
N GLY A 54 8.49 -6.96 6.21
CA GLY A 54 8.34 -7.54 4.87
C GLY A 54 7.90 -6.51 3.85
N ILE A 55 8.24 -6.75 2.59
CA ILE A 55 7.81 -5.88 1.49
C ILE A 55 6.28 -5.79 1.38
N GLY A 56 5.57 -6.90 1.62
CA GLY A 56 4.12 -6.96 1.56
C GLY A 56 3.43 -5.96 2.49
N ASP A 57 3.86 -5.90 3.74
CA ASP A 57 3.33 -4.96 4.72
C ASP A 57 3.63 -3.50 4.37
N LEU A 58 4.80 -3.25 3.77
CA LEU A 58 5.22 -1.92 3.33
C LEU A 58 4.35 -1.39 2.17
N MET A 59 3.88 -2.27 1.28
CA MET A 59 3.04 -1.85 0.15
C MET A 59 1.76 -1.15 0.61
N TRP A 60 1.17 -1.55 1.74
CA TRP A 60 -0.01 -0.87 2.28
C TRP A 60 0.24 0.57 2.75
N HIS A 61 1.51 0.97 2.93
CA HIS A 61 1.92 2.34 3.21
C HIS A 61 2.17 3.15 1.94
N LEU A 62 2.36 2.50 0.79
CA LEU A 62 2.74 3.17 -0.47
C LEU A 62 1.76 4.28 -0.89
N PRO A 63 0.41 4.12 -0.78
CA PRO A 63 -0.51 5.21 -1.08
C PRO A 63 -0.30 6.46 -0.19
N THR A 64 -0.03 6.26 1.10
CA THR A 64 0.28 7.36 2.02
C THR A 64 1.63 7.99 1.70
N VAL A 65 2.64 7.19 1.36
CA VAL A 65 3.96 7.67 0.91
C VAL A 65 3.80 8.56 -0.31
N ARG A 66 3.03 8.12 -1.32
CA ARG A 66 2.69 8.93 -2.51
C ARG A 66 1.97 10.23 -2.15
N ALA A 67 1.02 10.19 -1.22
CA ALA A 67 0.30 11.39 -0.78
C ALA A 67 1.19 12.39 -0.03
N ILE A 68 2.17 11.91 0.74
CA ILE A 68 3.19 12.76 1.37
C ILE A 68 4.12 13.33 0.29
N ALA A 69 4.57 12.51 -0.65
CA ALA A 69 5.43 12.91 -1.76
C ALA A 69 4.78 14.00 -2.62
N ALA A 70 3.47 13.90 -2.92
CA ALA A 70 2.73 14.92 -3.66
C ALA A 70 2.70 16.30 -2.97
N ARG A 71 3.01 16.37 -1.66
CA ARG A 71 3.15 17.64 -0.94
C ARG A 71 4.54 18.26 -1.06
N THR A 72 5.55 17.51 -1.47
CA THR A 72 6.89 18.04 -1.69
C THR A 72 6.96 18.79 -3.03
N PRO A 73 7.87 19.76 -3.21
CA PRO A 73 8.11 20.40 -4.50
C PRO A 73 8.48 19.40 -5.61
N GLU A 74 9.28 18.39 -5.27
CA GLU A 74 9.84 17.42 -6.19
C GLU A 74 8.88 16.26 -6.49
N GLY A 75 7.77 16.14 -5.74
CA GLY A 75 6.86 14.99 -5.84
C GLY A 75 7.46 13.69 -5.29
N GLN A 76 8.52 13.80 -4.47
CA GLN A 76 9.31 12.67 -3.99
C GLN A 76 9.59 12.73 -2.48
N VAL A 77 9.87 11.57 -1.89
CA VAL A 77 10.41 11.40 -0.54
C VAL A 77 11.62 10.47 -0.53
N VAL A 78 12.39 10.50 0.56
CA VAL A 78 13.32 9.43 0.92
C VAL A 78 12.55 8.47 1.83
N LEU A 79 12.60 7.17 1.54
CA LEU A 79 11.92 6.15 2.36
C LEU A 79 12.91 5.46 3.30
N ALA A 80 12.70 5.59 4.61
CA ALA A 80 13.39 4.82 5.62
C ALA A 80 12.63 3.52 5.93
N ALA A 81 13.12 2.40 5.40
CA ALA A 81 12.53 1.07 5.55
C ALA A 81 13.44 0.13 6.37
N ARG A 82 12.99 -1.09 6.67
CA ARG A 82 13.86 -2.13 7.25
C ARG A 82 14.65 -2.87 6.16
N PRO A 83 15.92 -3.26 6.40
CA PRO A 83 16.68 -4.08 5.47
C PRO A 83 15.93 -5.35 5.03
N SER A 84 15.21 -6.00 5.95
CA SER A 84 14.44 -7.22 5.68
C SER A 84 13.31 -7.03 4.67
N SER A 85 12.82 -5.80 4.48
CA SER A 85 11.81 -5.50 3.47
C SER A 85 12.39 -5.51 2.06
N ARG A 86 13.72 -5.34 1.91
CA ARG A 86 14.41 -5.22 0.62
C ARG A 86 13.73 -4.20 -0.33
N ALA A 87 13.13 -3.16 0.25
CA ALA A 87 12.29 -2.20 -0.47
C ALA A 87 12.99 -1.48 -1.63
N ALA A 88 14.32 -1.29 -1.58
CA ALA A 88 15.07 -0.68 -2.67
C ALA A 88 14.98 -1.47 -3.98
N GLU A 89 14.84 -2.80 -3.91
CA GLU A 89 14.74 -3.66 -5.09
C GLU A 89 13.37 -3.50 -5.77
N VAL A 90 12.32 -3.44 -4.96
CA VAL A 90 10.93 -3.42 -5.45
C VAL A 90 10.45 -2.02 -5.81
N LEU A 91 10.94 -0.98 -5.11
CA LEU A 91 10.55 0.41 -5.33
C LEU A 91 11.54 1.20 -6.21
N ALA A 92 12.44 0.52 -6.92
CA ALA A 92 13.45 1.17 -7.76
C ALA A 92 12.87 2.10 -8.84
N VAL A 93 11.67 1.77 -9.34
CA VAL A 93 10.95 2.55 -10.36
C VAL A 93 9.78 3.36 -9.80
N GLU A 94 9.60 3.40 -8.47
CA GLU A 94 8.51 4.14 -7.85
C GLU A 94 8.80 5.66 -7.90
N PRO A 95 8.03 6.44 -8.67
CA PRO A 95 8.37 7.85 -8.90
C PRO A 95 8.28 8.70 -7.63
N SER A 96 7.48 8.30 -6.65
CA SER A 96 7.33 9.03 -5.38
C SER A 96 8.46 8.77 -4.38
N VAL A 97 9.36 7.81 -4.65
CA VAL A 97 10.47 7.44 -3.76
C VAL A 97 11.80 7.71 -4.47
N SER A 98 12.47 8.79 -4.07
CA SER A 98 13.78 9.17 -4.63
C SER A 98 14.89 8.15 -4.34
N ARG A 99 14.88 7.58 -3.13
CA ARG A 99 15.74 6.47 -2.70
C ARG A 99 15.23 5.84 -1.42
N VAL A 100 15.64 4.60 -1.18
CA VAL A 100 15.43 3.88 0.08
C VAL A 100 16.69 3.97 0.93
N VAL A 101 16.54 4.28 2.22
CA VAL A 101 17.58 4.14 3.25
C VAL A 101 17.12 3.12 4.28
N TYR A 102 18.06 2.35 4.82
CA TYR A 102 17.71 1.26 5.73
C TYR A 102 17.97 1.59 7.19
N ALA A 103 16.90 1.61 7.98
CA ALA A 103 16.94 1.72 9.43
C ALA A 103 17.02 0.32 10.05
N ARG A 104 18.14 0.03 10.72
CA ARG A 104 18.44 -1.32 11.24
C ARG A 104 17.64 -1.65 12.49
N HIS A 105 17.24 -2.90 12.60
CA HIS A 105 16.65 -3.43 13.82
C HIS A 105 17.75 -4.03 14.69
N PHE A 106 17.70 -3.75 16.00
CA PHE A 106 18.68 -4.24 16.96
C PHE A 106 18.00 -5.09 18.04
N SER A 107 18.71 -6.09 18.53
CA SER A 107 18.33 -6.94 19.67
C SER A 107 19.21 -6.68 20.89
N GLY A 108 18.81 -7.19 22.06
CA GLY A 108 19.55 -7.05 23.32
C GLY A 108 19.23 -5.78 24.14
N ALA A 109 19.93 -5.63 25.27
CA ALA A 109 19.64 -4.62 26.30
C ALA A 109 19.74 -3.17 25.79
N LEU A 110 20.70 -2.88 24.89
CA LEU A 110 20.94 -1.54 24.34
C LEU A 110 20.23 -1.27 23.01
N LYS A 111 19.26 -2.11 22.61
CA LYS A 111 18.60 -1.99 21.30
C LYS A 111 18.01 -0.60 21.06
N GLY A 112 17.41 0.01 22.08
CA GLY A 112 16.76 1.32 21.97
C GLY A 112 17.76 2.43 21.64
N VAL A 113 18.89 2.46 22.34
CA VAL A 113 19.97 3.43 22.11
C VAL A 113 20.57 3.24 20.71
N LYS A 114 20.82 1.99 20.30
CA LYS A 114 21.33 1.68 18.97
C LYS A 114 20.37 2.11 17.86
N GLU A 115 19.06 1.88 18.02
CA GLU A 115 18.05 2.32 17.06
C GLU A 115 17.96 3.86 16.97
N VAL A 116 18.08 4.57 18.10
CA VAL A 116 18.13 6.05 18.10
C VAL A 116 19.38 6.57 17.41
N LEU A 117 20.56 6.01 17.72
CA LEU A 117 21.83 6.42 17.09
C LEU A 117 21.85 6.11 15.58
N ASP A 118 21.34 4.96 15.17
CA ASP A 118 21.25 4.57 13.75
C ASP A 118 20.34 5.54 12.97
N PHE A 119 19.14 5.82 13.49
CA PHE A 119 18.23 6.76 12.83
C PHE A 119 18.71 8.22 12.89
N TRP A 120 19.45 8.61 13.93
CA TRP A 120 20.09 9.91 14.01
C TRP A 120 21.15 10.07 12.91
N ARG A 121 21.97 9.04 12.66
CA ARG A 121 22.93 9.03 11.53
C ARG A 121 22.22 9.17 10.19
N ILE A 122 21.13 8.42 9.98
CA ILE A 122 20.30 8.57 8.78
C ILE A 122 19.82 10.02 8.63
N CYS A 123 19.33 10.65 9.70
CA CYS A 123 18.90 12.06 9.65
C CYS A 123 20.07 13.02 9.35
N ARG A 124 21.27 12.76 9.87
CA ARG A 124 22.48 13.58 9.62
C ARG A 124 23.00 13.44 8.19
N GLU A 125 22.87 12.27 7.59
CA GLU A 125 23.26 11.97 6.21
C GLU A 125 22.23 12.49 5.21
N VAL A 126 20.95 12.24 5.45
CA VAL A 126 19.84 12.69 4.57
C VAL A 126 19.60 14.19 4.71
N ARG A 127 19.83 14.77 5.90
CA ARG A 127 19.51 16.16 6.28
C ARG A 127 18.07 16.55 5.88
N PRO A 128 17.05 15.77 6.31
CA PRO A 128 15.70 16.04 5.88
C PRO A 128 15.17 17.32 6.52
N ARG A 129 14.34 18.07 5.78
CA ARG A 129 13.58 19.20 6.34
C ARG A 129 12.38 18.73 7.17
N ALA A 130 11.86 17.55 6.84
CA ALA A 130 10.73 16.95 7.53
C ALA A 130 10.90 15.42 7.65
N VAL A 131 10.47 14.86 8.78
CA VAL A 131 10.35 13.41 9.00
C VAL A 131 8.90 13.06 9.31
N TRP A 132 8.37 12.06 8.61
CA TRP A 132 7.03 11.52 8.80
C TRP A 132 7.12 10.08 9.30
N ILE A 133 6.61 9.81 10.50
CA ILE A 133 6.74 8.52 11.18
C ILE A 133 5.38 7.82 11.18
N LEU A 134 5.23 6.84 10.30
CA LEU A 134 3.98 6.10 10.09
C LEU A 134 3.89 4.87 11.02
N GLU A 135 4.30 5.02 12.28
CA GLU A 135 4.31 3.92 13.25
C GLU A 135 4.20 4.41 14.70
N LYS A 136 3.66 3.56 15.59
CA LYS A 136 3.55 3.78 17.04
C LYS A 136 4.88 3.59 17.79
N ILE A 137 6.00 4.10 17.26
CA ILE A 137 7.33 4.00 17.87
C ILE A 137 7.95 5.39 18.05
N GLY A 138 8.40 5.71 19.27
CA GLY A 138 8.97 7.02 19.61
C GLY A 138 10.45 7.22 19.23
N ARG A 139 11.21 6.14 19.03
CA ARG A 139 12.67 6.21 18.82
C ARG A 139 13.09 7.03 17.59
N PRO A 140 12.46 6.88 16.39
CA PRO A 140 12.80 7.72 15.25
C PRO A 140 12.46 9.20 15.49
N ALA A 141 11.44 9.49 16.30
CA ALA A 141 11.08 10.87 16.66
C ALA A 141 12.15 11.51 17.55
N GLN A 142 12.62 10.78 18.56
CA GLN A 142 13.75 11.20 19.41
C GLN A 142 15.01 11.46 18.59
N ALA A 143 15.35 10.52 17.70
CA ALA A 143 16.50 10.64 16.81
C ALA A 143 16.41 11.84 15.85
N ALA A 144 15.24 12.06 15.24
CA ALA A 144 15.01 13.21 14.37
C ALA A 144 15.09 14.54 15.13
N TRP A 145 14.59 14.59 16.37
CA TRP A 145 14.73 15.76 17.24
C TRP A 145 16.19 16.03 17.61
N LEU A 146 16.95 14.99 18.02
CA LEU A 146 18.39 15.09 18.30
C LEU A 146 19.21 15.51 17.07
N ALA A 147 18.75 15.17 15.88
CA ALA A 147 19.38 15.58 14.62
C ALA A 147 19.00 17.01 14.19
N GLY A 148 18.08 17.68 14.90
CA GLY A 148 17.63 19.03 14.58
C GLY A 148 16.70 19.12 13.37
N VAL A 149 16.01 18.03 12.99
CA VAL A 149 15.08 18.01 11.84
C VAL A 149 13.91 18.96 12.11
N PRO A 150 13.66 20.03 11.33
CA PRO A 150 12.68 21.05 11.67
C PRO A 150 11.24 20.55 11.88
N GLU A 151 10.72 19.76 10.93
CA GLU A 151 9.35 19.23 10.98
C GLU A 151 9.35 17.73 11.29
N ARG A 152 8.57 17.31 12.28
CA ARG A 152 8.51 15.92 12.76
C ARG A 152 7.05 15.54 12.98
N ARG A 153 6.46 14.80 12.04
CA ARG A 153 5.07 14.33 12.05
C ARG A 153 5.00 12.84 12.37
N GLY A 154 3.92 12.41 13.01
CA GLY A 154 3.67 10.99 13.26
C GLY A 154 2.42 10.78 14.12
N PHE A 155 2.06 9.53 14.36
CA PHE A 155 0.79 9.19 14.99
C PHE A 155 0.58 9.76 16.40
N GLY A 156 1.65 9.98 17.18
CA GLY A 156 1.55 10.37 18.60
C GLY A 156 1.18 9.20 19.54
N LEU A 157 1.15 7.97 19.03
CA LEU A 157 0.72 6.77 19.76
C LEU A 157 1.87 5.96 20.38
N GLY A 158 3.13 6.37 20.17
CA GLY A 158 4.29 5.68 20.74
C GLY A 158 4.32 5.67 22.27
N HIS A 159 4.86 4.59 22.83
CA HIS A 159 5.10 4.49 24.29
C HIS A 159 6.08 5.56 24.76
N GLY A 160 5.89 6.05 25.99
CA GLY A 160 6.80 7.04 26.59
C GLY A 160 6.78 8.38 25.86
N SER A 161 5.58 8.92 25.62
CA SER A 161 5.36 10.31 25.19
C SER A 161 6.03 10.71 23.86
N GLN A 162 5.79 9.93 22.80
CA GLN A 162 6.22 10.24 21.42
C GLN A 162 5.94 11.69 21.00
N GLU A 163 4.82 12.25 21.44
CA GLU A 163 4.37 13.62 21.16
C GLU A 163 5.38 14.70 21.56
N GLN A 164 6.20 14.47 22.59
CA GLN A 164 7.25 15.41 23.04
C GLN A 164 8.27 15.73 21.95
N TRP A 165 8.45 14.81 21.01
CA TRP A 165 9.45 14.88 19.94
C TRP A 165 8.81 15.21 18.58
N LEU A 166 7.48 15.28 18.51
CA LEU A 166 6.70 15.51 17.29
C LEU A 166 5.96 16.85 17.33
N GLN A 167 5.39 17.24 16.19
CA GLN A 167 4.46 18.36 16.06
C GLN A 167 3.12 17.79 15.59
N GLY A 168 2.07 18.05 16.38
CA GLY A 168 0.71 17.62 16.06
C GLY A 168 0.16 18.25 14.80
N PRO A 169 -0.97 17.77 14.29
CA PRO A 169 -1.98 17.02 15.04
C PRO A 169 -1.64 15.53 15.26
N PHE A 170 -2.19 14.94 16.33
CA PHE A 170 -1.95 13.54 16.73
C PHE A 170 -3.24 12.71 16.69
N LEU A 171 -3.09 11.41 16.53
CA LEU A 171 -4.21 10.47 16.62
C LEU A 171 -4.71 10.35 18.06
N PRO A 172 -6.04 10.27 18.29
CA PRO A 172 -6.60 9.89 19.57
C PRO A 172 -5.95 8.63 20.17
N LYS A 173 -5.60 8.66 21.46
CA LYS A 173 -4.99 7.52 22.17
C LYS A 173 -5.85 6.25 22.12
N ALA A 174 -7.18 6.42 21.99
CA ALA A 174 -8.14 5.34 21.85
C ALA A 174 -7.89 4.46 20.61
N MET A 175 -7.23 4.99 19.56
CA MET A 175 -6.90 4.25 18.34
C MET A 175 -5.59 3.46 18.42
N ARG A 176 -4.95 3.40 19.60
CA ARG A 176 -3.75 2.57 19.80
C ARG A 176 -3.96 1.07 19.49
N PRO A 177 -5.07 0.41 19.86
CA PRO A 177 -5.31 -1.01 19.57
C PRO A 177 -5.78 -1.24 18.12
N ASP A 178 -6.26 -0.22 17.43
CA ASP A 178 -6.82 -0.32 16.08
C ASP A 178 -5.82 -0.92 15.08
N HIS A 179 -6.35 -1.38 13.96
CA HIS A 179 -5.53 -1.91 12.89
C HIS A 179 -4.60 -0.82 12.33
N ARG A 180 -3.44 -1.23 11.80
CA ARG A 180 -2.43 -0.28 11.28
C ARG A 180 -2.97 0.60 10.16
N LEU A 181 -3.84 0.05 9.31
CA LEU A 181 -4.43 0.78 8.19
C LEU A 181 -5.50 1.79 8.62
N ASP A 182 -6.24 1.51 9.69
CA ASP A 182 -7.22 2.45 10.23
C ASP A 182 -6.52 3.68 10.82
N LYS A 183 -5.42 3.47 11.55
CA LYS A 183 -4.54 4.56 12.02
C LYS A 183 -3.98 5.36 10.85
N LEU A 184 -3.56 4.69 9.78
CA LEU A 184 -3.00 5.34 8.60
C LEU A 184 -4.05 6.21 7.89
N ALA A 185 -5.27 5.69 7.71
CA ALA A 185 -6.40 6.44 7.14
C ALA A 185 -6.79 7.64 8.02
N ALA A 186 -6.90 7.46 9.33
CA ALA A 186 -7.17 8.55 10.25
C ALA A 186 -6.07 9.61 10.22
N PHE A 187 -4.81 9.19 10.11
CA PHE A 187 -3.66 10.08 10.04
C PHE A 187 -3.63 10.89 8.74
N GLU A 188 -4.00 10.27 7.62
CA GLU A 188 -4.14 10.93 6.33
C GLU A 188 -5.19 12.05 6.39
N VAL A 189 -6.39 11.75 6.88
CA VAL A 189 -7.46 12.75 7.05
C VAL A 189 -6.98 13.89 7.94
N LEU A 190 -6.39 13.56 9.08
CA LEU A 190 -5.92 14.53 10.07
C LEU A 190 -4.85 15.48 9.52
N HIS A 191 -4.03 15.02 8.58
CA HIS A 191 -3.02 15.83 7.92
C HIS A 191 -3.48 16.40 6.57
N GLY A 192 -4.68 16.07 6.09
CA GLY A 192 -5.22 16.44 4.78
C GLY A 192 -4.54 15.75 3.59
N LEU A 193 -3.94 14.57 3.80
CA LEU A 193 -3.34 13.77 2.74
C LEU A 193 -4.45 13.20 1.86
N LYS A 194 -4.37 13.43 0.55
CA LYS A 194 -5.33 12.88 -0.41
C LYS A 194 -4.88 11.49 -0.84
N VAL A 195 -5.59 10.47 -0.40
CA VAL A 195 -5.39 9.06 -0.80
C VAL A 195 -6.68 8.57 -1.43
N ASP A 196 -6.73 8.57 -2.76
CA ASP A 196 -7.94 8.23 -3.53
C ASP A 196 -8.27 6.72 -3.47
N SER A 197 -7.23 5.88 -3.31
CA SER A 197 -7.36 4.43 -3.20
C SER A 197 -6.32 3.90 -2.23
N ARG A 198 -6.70 2.86 -1.45
CA ARG A 198 -5.77 2.11 -0.61
C ARG A 198 -5.02 1.02 -1.38
N GLU A 199 -5.45 0.69 -2.59
CA GLU A 199 -4.73 -0.27 -3.43
C GLU A 199 -3.31 0.25 -3.70
N PRO A 200 -2.25 -0.49 -3.35
CA PRO A 200 -0.89 0.00 -3.49
C PRO A 200 -0.51 0.35 -4.92
N GLY A 201 -0.96 -0.44 -5.90
CA GLY A 201 -0.59 -0.24 -7.31
C GLY A 201 0.93 -0.24 -7.48
N LEU A 202 1.58 -1.33 -7.09
CA LEU A 202 3.03 -1.51 -7.21
C LEU A 202 3.41 -1.48 -8.70
N LEU A 203 4.32 -0.58 -9.04
CA LEU A 203 4.92 -0.51 -10.37
C LEU A 203 6.01 -1.57 -10.49
N LEU A 204 6.09 -2.19 -11.66
CA LEU A 204 7.11 -3.20 -11.97
C LEU A 204 8.24 -2.57 -12.76
N ASP A 205 9.47 -2.91 -12.42
CA ASP A 205 10.61 -2.54 -13.27
C ASP A 205 10.50 -3.29 -14.62
N PRO A 206 10.47 -2.60 -15.76
CA PRO A 206 10.47 -3.24 -17.08
C PRO A 206 11.59 -4.26 -17.28
N LYS A 207 12.76 -4.06 -16.64
CA LYS A 207 13.87 -5.02 -16.68
C LYS A 207 13.54 -6.32 -15.94
N ALA A 208 12.85 -6.23 -14.81
CA ALA A 208 12.39 -7.40 -14.06
C ALA A 208 11.33 -8.17 -14.86
N VAL A 209 10.40 -7.46 -15.50
CA VAL A 209 9.39 -8.06 -16.40
C VAL A 209 10.08 -8.77 -17.57
N ALA A 210 11.01 -8.10 -18.25
CA ALA A 210 11.75 -8.68 -19.37
C ALA A 210 12.58 -9.91 -18.95
N ALA A 211 13.18 -9.91 -17.76
CA ALA A 211 13.93 -11.05 -17.24
C ALA A 211 13.02 -12.27 -17.01
N VAL A 212 11.84 -12.07 -16.42
CA VAL A 212 10.84 -13.12 -16.22
C VAL A 212 10.31 -13.64 -17.56
N GLN A 213 10.00 -12.76 -18.51
CA GLN A 213 9.56 -13.16 -19.85
C GLN A 213 10.65 -13.91 -20.62
N ALA A 214 11.91 -13.51 -20.52
CA ALA A 214 13.02 -14.21 -21.16
C ALA A 214 13.18 -15.63 -20.60
N ARG A 215 13.01 -15.80 -19.28
CA ARG A 215 13.15 -17.09 -18.60
C ARG A 215 11.94 -18.01 -18.78
N PHE A 216 10.73 -17.47 -18.71
CA PHE A 216 9.49 -18.24 -18.57
C PHE A 216 8.45 -17.98 -19.67
N GLY A 217 8.62 -16.96 -20.51
CA GLY A 217 7.61 -16.52 -21.47
C GLY A 217 7.24 -17.51 -22.58
N ARG A 218 7.99 -18.61 -22.74
CA ARG A 218 7.64 -19.71 -23.66
C ARG A 218 6.72 -20.76 -23.04
N LEU A 219 6.47 -20.68 -21.74
CA LEU A 219 5.62 -21.62 -21.01
C LEU A 219 4.13 -21.33 -21.29
N PRO A 220 3.30 -22.37 -21.46
CA PRO A 220 1.90 -22.18 -21.82
C PRO A 220 1.12 -21.49 -20.68
N GLY A 221 0.42 -20.41 -21.04
CA GLY A 221 -0.51 -19.72 -20.14
C GLY A 221 -1.93 -20.31 -20.16
N PRO A 222 -2.82 -19.87 -19.25
CA PRO A 222 -2.54 -18.93 -18.16
C PRO A 222 -1.69 -19.57 -17.04
N TRP A 223 -0.93 -18.74 -16.32
CA TRP A 223 -0.10 -19.18 -15.20
C TRP A 223 -0.79 -18.96 -13.85
N LEU A 224 -0.55 -19.86 -12.89
CA LEU A 224 -0.91 -19.69 -11.47
C LEU A 224 0.37 -19.65 -10.63
N VAL A 225 0.42 -18.77 -9.63
CA VAL A 225 1.49 -18.77 -8.62
C VAL A 225 0.99 -19.35 -7.31
N LEU A 226 1.70 -20.35 -6.80
CA LEU A 226 1.57 -20.91 -5.46
C LEU A 226 2.63 -20.28 -4.54
N GLY A 227 2.20 -19.42 -3.63
CA GLY A 227 3.06 -18.82 -2.60
C GLY A 227 3.22 -19.73 -1.40
N VAL A 228 4.24 -20.57 -1.44
CA VAL A 228 4.45 -21.66 -0.48
C VAL A 228 5.39 -21.29 0.67
N GLY A 229 6.12 -20.17 0.55
CA GLY A 229 7.00 -19.66 1.61
C GLY A 229 6.23 -18.92 2.70
N ALA A 230 6.63 -19.12 3.96
CA ALA A 230 6.22 -18.29 5.09
C ALA A 230 7.31 -18.26 6.16
N SER A 231 7.44 -17.15 6.88
CA SER A 231 8.46 -16.97 7.93
C SER A 231 8.10 -17.67 9.26
N GLU A 232 6.84 -18.10 9.42
CA GLU A 232 6.32 -18.71 10.63
C GLU A 232 5.68 -20.08 10.31
N PRO A 233 6.06 -21.16 11.01
CA PRO A 233 5.47 -22.49 10.78
C PRO A 233 3.94 -22.50 10.91
N ALA A 234 3.39 -21.73 11.86
CA ALA A 234 1.94 -21.60 12.07
C ALA A 234 1.18 -20.94 10.90
N ARG A 235 1.91 -20.29 9.98
CA ARG A 235 1.38 -19.66 8.76
C ARG A 235 1.74 -20.45 7.49
N THR A 236 2.29 -21.65 7.63
CA THR A 236 2.74 -22.47 6.50
C THR A 236 1.75 -23.59 6.24
N TRP A 237 1.11 -23.59 5.06
CA TRP A 237 0.29 -24.72 4.62
C TRP A 237 1.18 -25.84 4.04
N PRO A 238 0.90 -27.13 4.30
CA PRO A 238 1.75 -28.24 3.85
C PRO A 238 1.96 -28.27 2.33
N ALA A 239 3.19 -28.54 1.89
CA ALA A 239 3.56 -28.57 0.47
C ALA A 239 2.79 -29.65 -0.32
N GLU A 240 2.44 -30.77 0.31
CA GLU A 240 1.65 -31.84 -0.28
C GLU A 240 0.24 -31.36 -0.63
N ARG A 241 -0.32 -30.43 0.13
CA ARG A 241 -1.64 -29.85 -0.14
C ARG A 241 -1.59 -28.86 -1.29
N PHE A 242 -0.54 -28.03 -1.36
CA PHE A 242 -0.28 -27.23 -2.56
C PHE A 242 -0.13 -28.11 -3.82
N ALA A 243 0.52 -29.27 -3.69
CA ALA A 243 0.69 -30.19 -4.81
C ALA A 243 -0.66 -30.76 -5.26
N ALA A 244 -1.50 -31.17 -4.31
CA ALA A 244 -2.85 -31.64 -4.61
C ALA A 244 -3.71 -30.55 -5.28
N VAL A 245 -3.63 -29.29 -4.82
CA VAL A 245 -4.29 -28.16 -5.49
C VAL A 245 -3.78 -28.01 -6.92
N SER A 246 -2.46 -27.98 -7.10
CA SER A 246 -1.84 -27.81 -8.41
C SER A 246 -2.35 -28.86 -9.40
N GLN A 247 -2.40 -30.13 -8.99
CA GLN A 247 -2.93 -31.22 -9.81
C GLN A 247 -4.41 -31.04 -10.14
N ALA A 248 -5.21 -30.64 -9.16
CA ALA A 248 -6.66 -30.49 -9.29
C ALA A 248 -7.08 -29.30 -10.16
N VAL A 249 -6.17 -28.38 -10.50
CA VAL A 249 -6.43 -27.22 -11.38
C VAL A 249 -5.66 -27.28 -12.70
N ALA A 250 -5.14 -28.45 -13.08
CA ALA A 250 -4.33 -28.64 -14.29
C ALA A 250 -5.10 -28.39 -15.60
N ASP A 251 -6.42 -28.54 -15.59
CA ASP A 251 -7.32 -28.17 -16.69
C ASP A 251 -7.41 -26.65 -16.90
N LEU A 252 -7.16 -25.86 -15.86
CA LEU A 252 -7.23 -24.39 -15.90
C LEU A 252 -5.86 -23.74 -16.11
N PHE A 253 -4.81 -24.32 -15.55
CA PHE A 253 -3.46 -23.73 -15.54
C PHE A 253 -2.43 -24.71 -16.12
N PRO A 254 -2.07 -24.52 -17.41
CA PRO A 254 -1.01 -25.28 -18.07
C PRO A 254 0.39 -25.02 -17.53
N THR A 255 0.58 -24.07 -16.61
CA THR A 255 1.84 -23.85 -15.88
C THR A 255 1.53 -23.32 -14.48
N VAL A 256 2.21 -23.88 -13.48
CA VAL A 256 2.08 -23.49 -12.07
C VAL A 256 3.46 -23.19 -11.49
N PHE A 257 3.66 -21.98 -10.97
CA PHE A 257 4.90 -21.58 -10.33
C PHE A 257 4.81 -21.75 -8.82
N TRP A 258 5.84 -22.34 -8.23
CA TRP A 258 6.00 -22.51 -6.80
C TRP A 258 6.98 -21.44 -6.29
N LEU A 259 6.42 -20.37 -5.75
CA LEU A 259 7.15 -19.21 -5.28
C LEU A 259 7.47 -19.33 -3.79
N GLY A 260 8.76 -19.36 -3.48
CA GLY A 260 9.32 -19.39 -2.13
C GLY A 260 10.65 -18.64 -2.06
N GLY A 261 11.34 -18.72 -0.93
CA GLY A 261 12.72 -18.24 -0.83
C GLY A 261 13.74 -19.35 -1.13
N PRO A 262 15.04 -19.02 -1.23
CA PRO A 262 16.09 -20.01 -1.49
C PRO A 262 16.11 -21.17 -0.49
N ASN A 263 15.72 -20.91 0.76
CA ASN A 263 15.65 -21.93 1.82
C ASN A 263 14.43 -22.85 1.69
N ASP A 264 13.42 -22.49 0.90
CA ASP A 264 12.25 -23.35 0.66
C ASP A 264 12.52 -24.38 -0.44
N ALA A 265 13.44 -24.11 -1.37
CA ALA A 265 13.66 -24.95 -2.56
C ALA A 265 13.90 -26.43 -2.24
N PRO A 266 14.81 -26.82 -1.31
CA PRO A 266 15.08 -28.25 -1.05
C PRO A 266 13.85 -28.99 -0.50
N ARG A 267 13.01 -28.31 0.30
CA ARG A 267 11.79 -28.89 0.85
C ARG A 267 10.75 -29.11 -0.25
N LEU A 268 10.67 -28.18 -1.21
CA LEU A 268 9.69 -28.22 -2.29
C LEU A 268 10.08 -29.18 -3.40
N GLU A 269 11.37 -29.32 -3.70
CA GLU A 269 11.89 -30.24 -4.72
C GLU A 269 11.38 -31.67 -4.51
N ALA A 270 11.39 -32.18 -3.28
CA ALA A 270 10.86 -33.50 -2.98
C ALA A 270 9.35 -33.62 -3.28
N SER A 271 8.56 -32.60 -2.90
CA SER A 271 7.11 -32.58 -3.15
C SER A 271 6.77 -32.45 -4.64
N VAL A 272 7.56 -31.66 -5.38
CA VAL A 272 7.36 -31.43 -6.81
C VAL A 272 7.83 -32.62 -7.64
N ALA A 273 9.06 -33.12 -7.40
CA ALA A 273 9.62 -34.24 -8.15
C ALA A 273 8.84 -35.55 -7.93
N ALA A 274 8.33 -35.79 -6.72
CA ALA A 274 7.58 -37.02 -6.42
C ALA A 274 6.20 -37.08 -7.07
N ARG A 275 5.62 -35.95 -7.51
CA ARG A 275 4.23 -35.87 -7.99
C ARG A 275 4.08 -35.40 -9.44
N PHE A 276 5.07 -34.72 -10.02
CA PHE A 276 4.90 -34.06 -11.32
C PHE A 276 5.96 -34.49 -12.34
N GLY A 277 5.58 -35.40 -13.25
CA GLY A 277 6.40 -35.82 -14.40
C GLY A 277 6.20 -34.99 -15.67
N SER A 278 5.31 -33.98 -15.66
CA SER A 278 4.85 -33.28 -16.86
C SER A 278 5.55 -31.94 -17.15
N GLY A 279 6.47 -31.48 -16.28
CA GLY A 279 7.15 -30.18 -16.45
C GLY A 279 6.27 -28.94 -16.26
N ARG A 280 5.01 -29.14 -15.81
CA ARG A 280 4.02 -28.08 -15.57
C ARG A 280 4.30 -27.24 -14.32
N ASP A 281 4.85 -27.88 -13.29
CA ASP A 281 5.11 -27.30 -11.99
C ASP A 281 6.57 -26.83 -11.91
N ILE A 282 6.78 -25.53 -11.68
CA ILE A 282 8.09 -24.89 -11.81
C ILE A 282 8.47 -24.21 -10.49
N LEU A 283 9.63 -24.56 -9.95
CA LEU A 283 10.18 -23.90 -8.77
C LEU A 283 10.72 -22.52 -9.15
N ALA A 284 10.21 -21.47 -8.49
CA ALA A 284 10.61 -20.08 -8.66
C ALA A 284 11.17 -19.52 -7.34
N CYS A 285 12.04 -20.27 -6.67
CA CYS A 285 12.57 -19.94 -5.34
C CYS A 285 13.87 -19.11 -5.37
N ASP A 286 14.45 -18.93 -6.55
CA ASP A 286 15.71 -18.24 -6.80
C ASP A 286 15.52 -16.82 -7.36
N LEU A 287 14.27 -16.38 -7.52
CA LEU A 287 13.97 -15.08 -8.10
C LEU A 287 14.29 -13.94 -7.10
N PRO A 288 14.98 -12.88 -7.56
CA PRO A 288 14.96 -11.57 -6.90
C PRO A 288 13.52 -11.07 -6.65
N LEU A 289 13.31 -10.20 -5.66
CA LEU A 289 11.95 -9.81 -5.26
C LEU A 289 11.18 -9.03 -6.33
N ASP A 290 11.86 -8.19 -7.09
CA ASP A 290 11.31 -7.48 -8.25
C ASP A 290 10.89 -8.46 -9.36
N GLN A 291 11.68 -9.50 -9.62
CA GLN A 291 11.33 -10.58 -10.55
C GLN A 291 10.20 -11.47 -10.02
N ALA A 292 10.15 -11.73 -8.71
CA ALA A 292 9.03 -12.43 -8.09
C ALA A 292 7.72 -11.62 -8.22
N ALA A 293 7.77 -10.31 -8.02
CA ALA A 293 6.62 -9.41 -8.25
C ALA A 293 6.19 -9.41 -9.72
N ALA A 294 7.15 -9.38 -10.66
CA ALA A 294 6.87 -9.48 -12.09
C ALA A 294 6.27 -10.83 -12.50
N LEU A 295 6.76 -11.95 -11.95
CA LEU A 295 6.19 -13.29 -12.16
C LEU A 295 4.72 -13.35 -11.71
N ILE A 296 4.42 -12.83 -10.52
CA ILE A 296 3.06 -12.74 -10.01
C ILE A 296 2.19 -11.90 -10.95
N ALA A 297 2.68 -10.73 -11.37
CA ALA A 297 1.92 -9.84 -12.25
C ALA A 297 1.67 -10.38 -13.66
N LEU A 298 2.56 -11.24 -14.18
CA LEU A 298 2.37 -11.92 -15.46
C LEU A 298 1.46 -13.14 -15.35
N SER A 299 1.21 -13.61 -14.13
CA SER A 299 0.31 -14.73 -13.86
C SER A 299 -1.14 -14.29 -13.78
N ALA A 300 -2.06 -15.22 -14.04
CA ALA A 300 -3.48 -14.94 -13.97
C ALA A 300 -3.96 -14.73 -12.51
N GLY A 301 -3.23 -15.26 -11.53
CA GLY A 301 -3.41 -14.93 -10.11
C GLY A 301 -2.55 -15.78 -9.19
N PHE A 302 -2.91 -15.76 -7.91
CA PHE A 302 -2.07 -16.24 -6.80
C PHE A 302 -2.90 -17.00 -5.76
N LEU A 303 -2.34 -18.09 -5.24
CA LEU A 303 -2.81 -18.79 -4.03
C LEU A 303 -1.62 -18.98 -3.10
N GLY A 304 -1.72 -18.60 -1.83
CA GLY A 304 -0.58 -18.82 -0.94
C GLY A 304 -0.81 -18.48 0.52
N ASN A 305 0.22 -18.77 1.32
CA ASN A 305 0.25 -18.46 2.75
C ASN A 305 0.09 -16.95 3.02
N ASP A 306 -0.41 -16.60 4.20
CA ASP A 306 -0.43 -15.22 4.74
C ASP A 306 1.00 -14.66 4.93
N SER A 307 1.57 -14.17 3.82
CA SER A 307 2.99 -13.85 3.68
C SER A 307 3.23 -12.66 2.75
N GLY A 308 4.49 -12.25 2.60
CA GLY A 308 4.89 -11.14 1.71
C GLY A 308 4.37 -11.28 0.28
N PRO A 309 4.57 -12.43 -0.41
CA PRO A 309 4.09 -12.65 -1.78
C PRO A 309 2.58 -12.45 -1.96
N LEU A 310 1.75 -12.83 -0.98
CA LEU A 310 0.29 -12.63 -1.04
C LEU A 310 -0.06 -11.13 -1.15
N ASN A 311 0.58 -10.31 -0.32
CA ASN A 311 0.38 -8.86 -0.33
C ASN A 311 0.95 -8.23 -1.62
N VAL A 312 2.06 -8.75 -2.14
CA VAL A 312 2.61 -8.32 -3.44
C VAL A 312 1.63 -8.62 -4.56
N ALA A 313 0.98 -9.79 -4.57
CA ALA A 313 -0.04 -10.14 -5.55
C ALA A 313 -1.19 -9.14 -5.58
N ALA A 314 -1.73 -8.78 -4.42
CA ALA A 314 -2.74 -7.73 -4.33
C ALA A 314 -2.19 -6.37 -4.79
N SER A 315 -0.95 -6.05 -4.46
CA SER A 315 -0.30 -4.78 -4.82
C SER A 315 -0.10 -4.59 -6.32
N VAL A 316 0.16 -5.68 -7.06
CA VAL A 316 0.28 -5.67 -8.54
C VAL A 316 -1.07 -5.90 -9.24
N GLY A 317 -2.17 -5.82 -8.49
CA GLY A 317 -3.53 -5.94 -9.01
C GLY A 317 -3.87 -7.34 -9.52
N ARG A 318 -3.38 -8.39 -8.84
CA ARG A 318 -3.71 -9.78 -9.18
C ARG A 318 -4.69 -10.39 -8.19
N PRO A 319 -5.71 -11.12 -8.67
CA PRO A 319 -6.53 -11.97 -7.81
C PRO A 319 -5.66 -12.88 -6.95
N ALA A 320 -5.81 -12.76 -5.64
CA ALA A 320 -4.94 -13.43 -4.68
C ALA A 320 -5.76 -14.08 -3.57
N ILE A 321 -5.64 -15.39 -3.42
CA ILE A 321 -6.30 -16.15 -2.35
C ILE A 321 -5.27 -16.40 -1.26
N GLY A 322 -5.53 -15.81 -0.08
CA GLY A 322 -4.72 -15.94 1.11
C GLY A 322 -5.19 -17.07 2.00
N LEU A 323 -4.32 -18.06 2.21
CA LEU A 323 -4.49 -19.10 3.21
C LEU A 323 -4.16 -18.51 4.59
N MET A 324 -5.19 -18.19 5.36
CA MET A 324 -5.07 -17.41 6.60
C MET A 324 -5.69 -18.18 7.77
N GLY A 325 -5.01 -18.23 8.91
CA GLY A 325 -5.62 -18.70 10.16
C GLY A 325 -6.50 -17.63 10.81
N THR A 326 -6.15 -17.25 12.03
CA THR A 326 -6.86 -16.24 12.85
C THR A 326 -6.54 -14.78 12.49
N SER A 327 -5.75 -14.52 11.45
CA SER A 327 -5.45 -13.15 11.00
C SER A 327 -6.74 -12.37 10.70
N PRO A 328 -6.85 -11.08 11.07
CA PRO A 328 -8.04 -10.28 10.80
C PRO A 328 -8.47 -10.33 9.34
N VAL A 329 -9.78 -10.25 9.09
CA VAL A 329 -10.35 -10.30 7.74
C VAL A 329 -9.72 -9.19 6.87
N PRO A 330 -9.12 -9.53 5.71
CA PRO A 330 -8.45 -8.56 4.87
C PRO A 330 -9.46 -7.73 4.08
N ALA A 331 -10.05 -6.71 4.73
CA ALA A 331 -10.96 -5.77 4.09
C ALA A 331 -10.24 -4.65 3.29
N TYR A 332 -8.91 -4.73 3.15
CA TYR A 332 -8.10 -3.61 2.65
C TYR A 332 -7.77 -3.67 1.15
N SER A 333 -8.10 -4.76 0.44
CA SER A 333 -7.91 -4.85 -1.01
C SER A 333 -8.99 -5.69 -1.68
N ARG A 334 -9.48 -5.22 -2.83
CA ARG A 334 -10.46 -5.93 -3.68
C ARG A 334 -9.86 -7.18 -4.33
N TRP A 335 -8.54 -7.21 -4.49
CA TRP A 335 -7.83 -8.29 -5.16
C TRP A 335 -7.64 -9.51 -4.26
N LEU A 336 -7.69 -9.31 -2.94
CA LEU A 336 -7.40 -10.34 -1.95
C LEU A 336 -8.67 -11.00 -1.42
N SER A 337 -8.66 -12.33 -1.35
CA SER A 337 -9.73 -13.11 -0.74
C SER A 337 -9.14 -14.03 0.33
N ARG A 338 -9.80 -14.11 1.48
CA ARG A 338 -9.37 -14.96 2.60
C ARG A 338 -9.95 -16.36 2.45
N LEU A 339 -9.12 -17.36 2.73
CA LEU A 339 -9.54 -18.73 2.98
C LEU A 339 -9.01 -19.16 4.35
N ASP A 340 -9.89 -19.56 5.26
CA ASP A 340 -9.52 -19.81 6.67
C ASP A 340 -10.00 -21.12 7.29
N GLY A 341 -10.65 -21.96 6.49
CA GLY A 341 -11.06 -23.30 6.89
C GLY A 341 -12.11 -23.33 8.01
N GLY A 342 -12.66 -22.19 8.43
CA GLY A 342 -13.71 -22.09 9.46
C GLY A 342 -13.25 -22.24 10.92
N GLU A 343 -12.10 -22.86 11.20
CA GLU A 343 -11.61 -23.13 12.57
C GLU A 343 -10.36 -22.34 12.97
N GLY A 344 -9.89 -21.43 12.11
CA GLY A 344 -8.85 -20.45 12.45
C GLY A 344 -7.41 -20.96 12.44
N ARG A 345 -7.13 -22.23 12.13
CA ARG A 345 -5.77 -22.71 11.83
C ARG A 345 -5.62 -22.94 10.34
N ILE A 346 -4.48 -22.50 9.78
CA ILE A 346 -4.18 -22.70 8.35
C ILE A 346 -4.18 -24.19 7.97
N ALA A 347 -3.83 -25.08 8.89
CA ALA A 347 -3.82 -26.53 8.71
C ALA A 347 -5.22 -27.16 8.60
N ASP A 348 -6.29 -26.43 8.94
CA ASP A 348 -7.67 -26.92 8.80
C ASP A 348 -8.25 -26.63 7.41
N ILE A 349 -7.59 -25.74 6.64
CA ILE A 349 -7.98 -25.47 5.25
C ILE A 349 -7.75 -26.72 4.40
N SER A 350 -8.83 -27.28 3.86
CA SER A 350 -8.78 -28.48 3.01
C SER A 350 -8.31 -28.17 1.60
N VAL A 351 -7.84 -29.19 0.89
CA VAL A 351 -7.50 -29.06 -0.54
C VAL A 351 -8.73 -28.68 -1.35
N ASP A 352 -9.88 -29.30 -1.09
CA ASP A 352 -11.12 -29.02 -1.82
C ASP A 352 -11.59 -27.57 -1.65
N GLN A 353 -11.46 -27.02 -0.44
CA GLN A 353 -11.74 -25.61 -0.19
C GLN A 353 -10.83 -24.69 -1.01
N ALA A 354 -9.53 -24.98 -1.06
CA ALA A 354 -8.58 -24.21 -1.84
C ALA A 354 -8.83 -24.33 -3.36
N VAL A 355 -9.12 -25.53 -3.85
CA VAL A 355 -9.47 -25.78 -5.26
C VAL A 355 -10.75 -25.05 -5.64
N ALA A 356 -11.80 -25.16 -4.82
CA ALA A 356 -13.07 -24.46 -5.05
C ALA A 356 -12.85 -22.94 -5.09
N ALA A 357 -12.09 -22.38 -4.15
CA ALA A 357 -11.76 -20.96 -4.13
C ALA A 357 -11.01 -20.53 -5.40
N VAL A 358 -10.01 -21.29 -5.86
CA VAL A 358 -9.30 -21.00 -7.11
C VAL A 358 -10.24 -21.08 -8.30
N ARG A 359 -11.06 -22.13 -8.41
CA ARG A 359 -12.00 -22.27 -9.53
C ARG A 359 -12.98 -21.10 -9.56
N THR A 360 -13.72 -20.84 -8.48
CA THR A 360 -14.67 -19.73 -8.40
C THR A 360 -14.04 -18.38 -8.74
N ARG A 361 -12.86 -18.10 -8.19
CA ARG A 361 -12.17 -16.82 -8.42
C ARG A 361 -11.79 -16.61 -9.89
N PHE A 362 -11.46 -17.68 -10.63
CA PHE A 362 -10.97 -17.58 -12.01
C PHE A 362 -12.02 -17.90 -13.08
N THR A 363 -13.06 -18.68 -12.78
CA THR A 363 -14.14 -19.01 -13.72
C THR A 363 -15.35 -18.11 -13.52
N ASP A 364 -15.84 -17.98 -12.28
CA ASP A 364 -17.17 -17.43 -12.00
C ASP A 364 -17.12 -15.91 -11.86
N GLU A 365 -16.04 -15.40 -11.27
CA GLU A 365 -15.88 -13.97 -11.01
C GLU A 365 -15.18 -13.22 -12.16
N ALA A 366 -14.73 -13.94 -13.20
CA ALA A 366 -14.17 -13.39 -14.45
C ALA A 366 -13.09 -12.32 -14.29
N TRP A 367 -12.22 -12.44 -13.27
CA TRP A 367 -11.05 -11.56 -13.04
C TRP A 367 -9.92 -11.77 -14.06
N ALA A 368 -10.27 -11.82 -15.35
CA ALA A 368 -9.30 -11.93 -16.42
C ALA A 368 -8.32 -10.75 -16.39
N ASN A 369 -7.11 -10.98 -16.94
CA ASN A 369 -6.00 -10.04 -17.16
C ASN A 369 -6.36 -8.78 -18.01
N ARG A 370 -7.62 -8.34 -18.05
CA ARG A 370 -8.12 -7.27 -18.93
C ARG A 370 -7.53 -5.88 -18.64
N ASP A 371 -6.92 -5.70 -17.47
CA ASP A 371 -6.36 -4.42 -17.04
C ASP A 371 -4.81 -4.40 -17.02
N ILE A 372 -4.11 -5.40 -17.56
CA ILE A 372 -2.67 -5.24 -17.81
C ILE A 372 -2.56 -4.42 -19.10
N PRO A 373 -1.97 -3.21 -19.06
CA PRO A 373 -1.47 -2.61 -20.31
C PRO A 373 -0.54 -3.65 -20.93
N ALA A 374 -0.83 -4.08 -22.16
CA ALA A 374 0.21 -4.74 -22.94
C ALA A 374 1.43 -3.83 -22.90
N ALA A 375 2.56 -4.37 -22.44
CA ALA A 375 3.81 -3.62 -22.33
C ALA A 375 4.21 -2.99 -23.66
#